data_AF-A0A2V9PGU1-F1
#
_entry.id   AF-A0A2V9PGU1-F1
#
_cell.length_a   1.000
_cell.length_b   1.000
_cell.length_c   1.000
_cell.angle_alpha   90.00
_cell.angle_beta   90.00
_cell.angle_gamma   90.00
#
_symmetry.space_group_name_H-M   'P 1'
#
loop_
_entity.id
_entity.type
_entity.pdbx_description
1 polymer ?
#
loop_
_entity_poly.entity_id
_entity_poly.type
_entity_poly.pdbx_seq_one_letter_code
_entity_poly.pdbx_strand_id
1 'polypeptide(L)'
;MGNPGARSLEGVQSNEAKQEAQKIRRLQIMISMVMSVISQDPNLTVEEASELVAGAKRAALAMFPDKEFAYDILYRPRLQRLMRERYHLQ
;
A
#
# COMPACT_ATOMS: atom_id res chain seq x y z
N MET A 1 34.11 -16.83 28.38
CA MET A 1 33.08 -17.56 27.61
C MET A 1 32.02 -16.56 27.17
N GLY A 2 32.04 -16.16 25.89
CA GLY A 2 31.06 -15.21 25.35
C GLY A 2 29.75 -15.91 25.04
N ASN A 3 28.64 -15.35 25.51
CA ASN A 3 27.30 -15.90 25.36
C ASN A 3 26.94 -16.07 23.86
N PRO A 4 26.75 -17.30 23.34
CA PRO A 4 26.43 -17.55 21.93
C PRO A 4 24.99 -17.16 21.56
N GLY A 5 24.11 -16.86 22.53
CA GLY A 5 22.70 -16.56 22.30
C GLY A 5 22.41 -15.18 21.68
N ALA A 6 23.29 -14.19 21.86
CA ALA A 6 23.01 -12.81 21.44
C ALA A 6 23.08 -12.60 19.91
N ARG A 7 23.93 -13.33 19.19
CA ARG A 7 24.12 -13.14 17.73
C ARG A 7 22.94 -13.64 16.87
N SER A 8 22.10 -14.54 17.38
CA SER A 8 20.95 -15.06 16.61
C SER A 8 19.76 -14.11 16.59
N LEU A 9 19.60 -13.26 17.61
CA LEU A 9 18.45 -12.34 17.72
C LEU A 9 18.61 -11.10 16.83
N GLU A 10 19.83 -10.56 16.70
CA GLU A 10 20.10 -9.41 15.83
C GLU A 10 19.89 -9.72 14.33
N GLY A 11 20.24 -10.94 13.91
CA GLY A 11 20.07 -11.39 12.52
C GLY A 11 18.60 -11.50 12.09
N VAL A 12 17.74 -12.02 12.97
CA VAL A 12 16.29 -12.22 12.73
C VAL A 12 15.56 -10.88 12.63
N GLN A 13 15.81 -9.96 13.55
CA GLN A 13 15.24 -8.60 13.53
C GLN A 13 15.59 -7.85 12.24
N SER A 14 16.84 -8.00 11.75
CA SER A 14 17.26 -7.36 10.50
C SER A 14 16.54 -7.92 9.27
N ASN A 15 16.12 -9.19 9.30
CA ASN A 15 15.45 -9.85 8.20
C ASN A 15 13.97 -9.46 8.12
N GLU A 16 13.27 -9.43 9.28
CA GLU A 16 11.88 -8.97 9.35
C GLU A 16 11.74 -7.51 8.90
N ALA A 17 12.62 -6.62 9.37
CA ALA A 17 12.64 -5.22 8.95
C ALA A 17 12.88 -5.05 7.44
N LYS A 18 13.75 -5.87 6.84
CA LYS A 18 13.99 -5.87 5.39
C LYS A 18 12.76 -6.35 4.61
N GLN A 19 12.11 -7.41 5.08
CA GLN A 19 10.89 -7.92 4.46
C GLN A 19 9.76 -6.90 4.53
N GLU A 20 9.62 -6.22 5.66
CA GLU A 20 8.66 -5.14 5.83
C GLU A 20 8.95 -3.96 4.90
N ALA A 21 10.20 -3.48 4.83
CA ALA A 21 10.61 -2.44 3.90
C ALA A 21 10.34 -2.83 2.44
N GLN A 22 10.56 -4.09 2.07
CA GLN A 22 10.27 -4.60 0.74
C GLN A 22 8.76 -4.60 0.45
N LYS A 23 7.91 -5.00 1.40
CA LYS A 23 6.45 -4.91 1.27
C LYS A 23 5.99 -3.46 1.13
N ILE A 24 6.57 -2.53 1.90
CA ILE A 24 6.22 -1.09 1.83
C ILE A 24 6.55 -0.56 0.44
N ARG A 25 7.74 -0.86 -0.07
CA ARG A 25 8.15 -0.42 -1.42
C ARG A 25 7.25 -1.00 -2.51
N ARG A 26 6.86 -2.28 -2.40
CA ARG A 26 5.90 -2.92 -3.33
C ARG A 26 4.54 -2.22 -3.30
N LEU A 27 4.02 -1.93 -2.10
CA LEU A 27 2.75 -1.22 -1.95
C LEU A 27 2.82 0.20 -2.52
N GLN A 28 3.91 0.94 -2.28
CA GLN A 28 4.09 2.28 -2.85
C GLN A 28 4.05 2.26 -4.39
N ILE A 29 4.75 1.31 -5.01
CA ILE A 29 4.75 1.15 -6.47
C ILE A 29 3.33 0.84 -6.97
N MET A 30 2.65 -0.12 -6.34
CA MET A 30 1.27 -0.49 -6.69
C MET A 30 0.31 0.69 -6.58
N ILE A 31 0.37 1.45 -5.49
CA ILE A 31 -0.49 2.62 -5.31
C ILE A 31 -0.19 3.69 -6.37
N SER A 32 1.08 3.91 -6.68
CA SER A 32 1.49 4.85 -7.73
C SER A 32 0.95 4.42 -9.10
N MET A 33 0.97 3.11 -9.40
CA MET A 33 0.38 2.56 -10.63
C MET A 33 -1.13 2.76 -10.67
N VAL A 34 -1.85 2.45 -9.59
CA VAL A 34 -3.31 2.66 -9.50
C VAL A 34 -3.67 4.13 -9.70
N MET A 35 -2.94 5.04 -9.04
CA MET A 35 -3.12 6.48 -9.24
C MET A 35 -2.84 6.91 -10.68
N SER A 36 -1.82 6.34 -11.31
CA SER A 36 -1.48 6.64 -12.72
C SER A 36 -2.58 6.17 -13.68
N VAL A 37 -3.07 4.93 -13.53
CA VAL A 37 -4.15 4.38 -14.36
C VAL A 37 -5.41 5.21 -14.21
N ILE A 38 -5.83 5.47 -12.97
CA ILE A 38 -6.97 6.33 -12.70
C ILE A 38 -6.73 7.72 -13.27
N SER A 39 -5.55 8.32 -13.18
CA SER A 39 -5.33 9.66 -13.72
C SER A 39 -5.27 9.74 -15.25
N GLN A 40 -4.80 8.70 -15.93
CA GLN A 40 -4.37 8.81 -17.34
C GLN A 40 -5.31 8.17 -18.34
N ASP A 41 -6.06 7.13 -17.98
CA ASP A 41 -6.93 6.43 -18.93
C ASP A 41 -8.25 7.17 -19.09
N PRO A 42 -8.53 7.89 -20.19
CA PRO A 42 -9.75 8.68 -20.35
C PRO A 42 -11.04 7.85 -20.39
N ASN A 43 -10.96 6.55 -20.69
CA ASN A 43 -12.13 5.68 -20.84
C ASN A 43 -12.48 4.94 -19.55
N LEU A 44 -11.64 5.03 -18.53
CA LEU A 44 -11.86 4.37 -17.25
C LEU A 44 -13.08 4.95 -16.54
N THR A 45 -14.09 4.11 -16.32
CA THR A 45 -15.33 4.47 -15.63
C THR A 45 -15.12 4.65 -14.13
N VAL A 46 -16.09 5.28 -13.44
CA VAL A 46 -16.02 5.46 -11.99
C VAL A 46 -16.11 4.12 -11.26
N GLU A 47 -16.86 3.16 -11.80
CA GLU A 47 -16.99 1.80 -11.27
C GLU A 47 -15.64 1.05 -11.35
N GLU A 48 -14.99 1.07 -12.51
CA GLU A 48 -13.68 0.43 -12.70
C GLU A 48 -12.60 1.07 -11.83
N ALA A 49 -12.57 2.39 -11.74
CA ALA A 49 -11.66 3.10 -10.86
C ALA A 49 -11.90 2.78 -9.38
N SER A 50 -13.18 2.63 -8.99
CA SER A 50 -13.55 2.20 -7.62
C SER A 50 -13.06 0.79 -7.32
N GLU A 51 -13.16 -0.14 -8.29
CA GLU A 51 -12.62 -1.49 -8.15
C GLU A 51 -11.10 -1.51 -8.04
N LEU A 52 -10.38 -0.65 -8.77
CA LEU A 52 -8.92 -0.51 -8.62
C LEU A 52 -8.55 -0.02 -7.22
N VAL A 53 -9.28 0.96 -6.67
CA VAL A 53 -9.08 1.45 -5.30
C VAL A 53 -9.37 0.35 -4.28
N ALA A 54 -10.47 -0.38 -4.43
CA ALA A 54 -10.84 -1.48 -3.56
C ALA A 54 -9.81 -2.62 -3.61
N GLY A 55 -9.32 -2.95 -4.81
CA GLY A 55 -8.25 -3.91 -5.03
C GLY A 55 -6.95 -3.52 -4.35
N ALA A 56 -6.56 -2.24 -4.44
CA ALA A 56 -5.38 -1.72 -3.76
C ALA A 56 -5.50 -1.82 -2.23
N LYS A 57 -6.69 -1.55 -1.67
CA LYS A 57 -6.96 -1.74 -0.24
C LYS A 57 -6.82 -3.21 0.15
N ARG A 58 -7.47 -4.12 -0.57
CA ARG A 58 -7.37 -5.58 -0.31
C ARG A 58 -5.92 -6.06 -0.34
N ALA A 59 -5.13 -5.61 -1.32
CA ALA A 59 -3.72 -5.97 -1.42
C ALA A 59 -2.88 -5.41 -0.26
N ALA A 60 -3.13 -4.17 0.17
CA ALA A 60 -2.48 -3.59 1.33
C ALA A 60 -2.76 -4.38 2.61
N LEU A 61 -4.01 -4.76 2.84
CA LEU A 61 -4.41 -5.56 3.99
C LEU A 61 -3.85 -6.98 3.94
N ALA A 62 -3.75 -7.60 2.76
CA ALA A 62 -3.10 -8.90 2.62
C ALA A 62 -1.59 -8.84 2.92
N MET A 63 -0.93 -7.74 2.57
CA MET A 63 0.51 -7.54 2.88
C MET A 63 0.76 -7.16 4.34
N PHE A 64 -0.18 -6.43 4.95
CA PHE A 64 -0.13 -5.89 6.31
C PHE A 64 -1.48 -6.04 7.04
N PRO A 65 -1.84 -7.25 7.52
CA PRO A 65 -3.15 -7.52 8.12
C PRO A 65 -3.49 -6.59 9.30
N ASP A 66 -2.49 -6.27 10.12
CA ASP A 66 -2.65 -5.47 11.33
C ASP A 66 -2.46 -3.95 11.12
N LYS A 67 -2.35 -3.50 9.86
CA LYS A 67 -2.02 -2.10 9.52
C LYS A 67 -3.07 -1.40 8.65
N GLU A 68 -4.33 -1.80 8.76
CA GLU A 68 -5.45 -1.15 8.05
C GLU A 68 -5.51 0.36 8.32
N PHE A 69 -5.41 0.76 9.59
CA PHE A 69 -5.48 2.16 9.99
C PHE A 69 -4.38 3.01 9.34
N ALA A 70 -3.17 2.47 9.20
CA ALA A 70 -2.07 3.16 8.52
C ALA A 70 -2.36 3.37 7.03
N TYR A 71 -2.99 2.38 6.37
CA TYR A 71 -3.43 2.52 4.98
C TYR A 71 -4.49 3.63 4.85
N ASP A 72 -5.48 3.64 5.73
CA ASP A 72 -6.57 4.62 5.70
C ASP A 72 -6.08 6.04 5.97
N ILE A 73 -5.02 6.22 6.76
CA ILE A 73 -4.41 7.55 6.95
C ILE A 73 -3.59 7.97 5.72
N LEU A 74 -2.78 7.07 5.16
CA LEU A 74 -1.77 7.43 4.17
C LEU A 74 -2.31 7.50 2.74
N TYR A 75 -3.21 6.60 2.37
CA TYR A 75 -3.57 6.36 0.97
C TYR A 75 -5.02 6.71 0.63
N ARG A 76 -5.95 6.40 1.52
CA ARG A 76 -7.38 6.73 1.33
C ARG A 76 -7.62 8.21 0.98
N PRO A 77 -7.08 9.22 1.70
CA PRO A 77 -7.35 10.62 1.35
C PRO A 77 -6.82 11.00 -0.04
N ARG A 78 -5.70 10.40 -0.46
CA ARG A 78 -5.11 10.66 -1.78
C ARG A 78 -5.97 10.06 -2.90
N LEU A 79 -6.40 8.81 -2.74
CA LEU A 79 -7.27 8.14 -3.69
C LEU A 79 -8.65 8.80 -3.77
N GLN A 80 -9.22 9.20 -2.64
CA GLN A 80 -10.50 9.91 -2.61
C GLN A 80 -10.42 11.25 -3.34
N ARG A 81 -9.34 12.03 -3.13
CA ARG A 81 -9.13 13.28 -3.85
C ARG A 81 -9.03 13.05 -5.37
N LEU A 82 -8.24 12.06 -5.79
CA LEU A 82 -8.10 11.67 -7.19
C LEU A 82 -9.45 11.32 -7.82
N MET A 83 -10.27 10.53 -7.13
CA MET A 83 -11.61 10.14 -7.60
C MET A 83 -12.54 11.35 -7.75
N ARG A 84 -12.54 12.27 -6.77
CA ARG A 84 -13.36 13.50 -6.82
C ARG A 84 -12.94 14.43 -7.96
N GLU A 85 -11.65 14.64 -8.13
CA GLU A 85 -11.11 15.52 -9.17
C GLU A 85 -11.42 14.98 -10.57
N ARG A 86 -11.24 13.67 -10.77
CA ARG A 86 -11.41 13.04 -12.07
C ARG A 86 -12.88 12.86 -12.48
N TYR A 87 -13.72 12.45 -11.55
CA TYR A 87 -15.11 12.07 -11.85
C TYR A 87 -16.13 13.11 -11.37
N HIS A 88 -15.66 14.26 -10.89
CA HIS A 88 -16.50 15.35 -10.39
C HIS A 88 -17.51 14.91 -9.31
N LEU A 89 -17.09 13.95 -8.47
CA LEU A 89 -17.91 13.43 -7.37
C LEU A 89 -18.05 14.50 -6.28
N GLN A 90 -19.29 14.89 -5.98
CA GLN A 90 -19.61 15.93 -4.98
C GLN A 90 -19.38 15.43 -3.56
#